data_AF-A0A434HHU9-F1
#
_entry.id   AF-A0A434HHU9-F1
#
_cell.length_a   1.000
_cell.length_b   1.000
_cell.length_c   1.000
_cell.angle_alpha   90.00
_cell.angle_beta   90.00
_cell.angle_gamma   90.00
#
_symmetry.space_group_name_H-M   'P 1'
#
loop_
_entity.id
_entity.type
_entity.pdbx_description
1 polymer ?
#
loop_
_entity_poly.entity_id
_entity_poly.type
_entity_poly.pdbx_seq_one_letter_code
_entity_poly.pdbx_strand_id
1 'polypeptide(L)' 'MLENFSFRTIVEYLPLFGQGLITTVWLSALSFVGALIVGIVLCAMNLQRGWLFRVPAKAYIDAVRATPLLAQLYFLY' A
#
# COMPACT_ATOMS: atom_id res chain seq x y z
N MET A 1 -19.64 6.69 33.52
CA MET A 1 -18.51 6.41 32.60
C MET A 1 -18.45 7.33 31.38
N LEU A 2 -19.54 8.00 30.95
CA LEU A 2 -19.53 8.96 29.84
C LEU A 2 -19.41 10.44 30.26
N GLU A 3 -19.46 10.76 31.56
CA GLU A 3 -19.36 12.14 32.05
C GLU A 3 -17.97 12.78 31.84
N ASN A 4 -16.93 11.97 31.61
CA ASN A 4 -15.57 12.44 31.28
C ASN A 4 -15.29 12.47 29.76
N PHE A 5 -16.28 12.16 28.91
CA PHE A 5 -16.10 12.18 27.46
C PHE A 5 -16.16 13.64 26.97
N SER A 6 -14.99 14.24 26.78
CA SER A 6 -14.89 15.62 26.29
C SER A 6 -15.23 15.68 24.80
N PHE A 7 -16.52 15.76 24.48
CA PHE A 7 -17.02 15.95 23.11
C PHE A 7 -16.38 17.15 22.41
N ARG A 8 -16.02 18.18 23.18
CA ARG A 8 -15.26 19.35 22.70
C ARG A 8 -13.94 18.96 22.05
N THR A 9 -13.19 18.05 22.68
CA THR A 9 -11.91 17.55 22.18
C THR A 9 -12.09 16.79 20.86
N ILE A 10 -13.14 15.98 20.74
CA ILE A 10 -13.43 15.24 19.50
C ILE A 10 -13.69 16.20 18.34
N VAL A 11 -14.51 17.23 18.56
CA VAL A 11 -14.82 18.24 17.54
C VAL A 11 -13.57 19.04 17.14
N GLU A 12 -12.69 19.33 18.10
CA GLU A 12 -11.42 20.03 17.87
C GLU A 12 -10.44 19.22 17.00
N TYR A 13 -10.38 17.89 17.18
CA TYR A 13 -9.53 17.00 16.36
C TYR A 13 -10.22 16.46 15.10
N LEU A 14 -11.53 16.61 14.96
CA LEU A 14 -12.30 16.21 13.77
C LEU A 14 -11.68 16.67 12.44
N PRO A 15 -11.23 17.93 12.27
CA PRO A 15 -10.56 18.35 11.04
C PRO A 15 -9.24 17.60 10.79
N LEU A 16 -8.47 17.29 11.83
CA LEU A 16 -7.23 16.50 11.70
C LEU A 16 -7.53 15.07 11.25
N PHE A 17 -8.56 14.43 11.81
CA PHE A 17 -9.01 13.11 11.33
C PHE A 17 -9.51 13.16 9.89
N GLY A 18 -10.21 14.24 9.50
CA GLY A 18 -10.61 14.46 8.11
C GLY A 18 -9.40 14.56 7.17
N GLN A 19 -8.35 15.28 7.55
CA GLN A 19 -7.10 15.33 6.80
C GLN A 19 -6.42 13.96 6.72
N GLY A 20 -6.37 13.22 7.82
CA GLY A 20 -5.83 11.86 7.85
C GLY A 20 -6.60 10.89 6.95
N LEU A 21 -7.92 11.02 6.91
CA LEU A 21 -8.79 10.23 6.03
C LEU A 21 -8.52 10.55 4.56
N ILE A 22 -8.49 11.84 4.18
CA ILE A 22 -8.17 12.26 2.81
C ILE A 22 -6.78 11.76 2.42
N THR A 23 -5.81 11.88 3.34
CA THR A 23 -4.43 11.40 3.16
C THR A 23 -4.41 9.91 2.86
N THR A 24 -5.10 9.11 3.67
CA THR A 24 -5.19 7.65 3.50
C THR A 24 -5.82 7.29 2.16
N VAL A 25 -6.92 7.97 1.79
CA VAL A 25 -7.65 7.69 0.54
C VAL A 25 -6.77 7.99 -0.66
N TRP A 26 -6.14 9.16 -0.74
CA TRP A 26 -5.35 9.51 -1.92
C TRP A 26 -4.09 8.64 -2.03
N LEU A 27 -3.40 8.37 -0.92
CA LEU A 27 -2.22 7.48 -0.89
C LEU A 27 -2.60 6.06 -1.32
N SER A 28 -3.71 5.54 -0.81
CA SER A 28 -4.19 4.20 -1.17
C SER A 28 -4.56 4.14 -2.65
N ALA A 29 -5.26 5.15 -3.17
CA ALA A 29 -5.64 5.22 -4.58
C ALA A 29 -4.40 5.25 -5.48
N LEU A 30 -3.44 6.13 -5.21
CA LEU A 30 -2.22 6.23 -6.01
C LEU A 30 -1.39 4.95 -5.94
N SER A 31 -1.19 4.41 -4.74
CA SER A 31 -0.42 3.17 -4.53
C SER A 31 -1.08 1.98 -5.21
N PHE A 32 -2.42 1.89 -5.15
CA PHE A 32 -3.18 0.84 -5.82
C PHE A 32 -3.05 0.91 -7.33
N VAL A 33 -3.21 2.11 -7.93
CA VAL A 33 -3.04 2.30 -9.38
C VAL A 33 -1.62 1.91 -9.81
N GLY A 34 -0.59 2.37 -9.08
CA GLY A 34 0.80 1.99 -9.36
C GLY A 34 1.04 0.48 -9.24
N ALA A 35 0.55 -0.15 -8.17
CA ALA A 35 0.66 -1.58 -7.96
C ALA A 35 -0.07 -2.39 -9.05
N LEU A 36 -1.20 -1.90 -9.55
CA LEU A 36 -1.97 -2.54 -10.61
C LEU A 36 -1.22 -2.51 -11.95
N ILE A 37 -0.63 -1.37 -12.31
CA ILE A 37 0.20 -1.25 -13.53
C ILE A 37 1.39 -2.21 -13.46
N VAL A 38 2.16 -2.16 -12.35
CA VAL A 38 3.32 -3.04 -12.15
C VAL A 38 2.91 -4.51 -12.14
N GLY A 39 1.82 -4.85 -11.45
CA GLY A 39 1.27 -6.19 -11.39
C GLY A 39 0.87 -6.75 -12.76
N ILE A 40 0.23 -5.95 -13.61
CA ILE A 40 -0.13 -6.34 -14.97
C ILE A 40 1.12 -6.63 -15.81
N VAL A 41 2.12 -5.74 -15.75
CA VAL A 41 3.38 -5.91 -16.50
C VAL A 41 4.10 -7.20 -16.06
N LEU A 42 4.26 -7.41 -14.76
CA LEU A 42 4.92 -8.60 -14.23
C LEU A 42 4.14 -9.89 -14.54
N CYS A 43 2.81 -9.84 -14.49
CA CYS A 43 1.97 -10.95 -14.89
C CYS A 43 2.17 -11.29 -16.38
N ALA A 44 2.17 -10.28 -17.26
CA ALA A 44 2.40 -10.45 -18.69
C ALA A 44 3.80 -11.03 -18.97
N MET A 45 4.83 -10.59 -18.24
CA MET A 45 6.19 -11.15 -18.32
C MET A 45 6.24 -12.61 -17.85
N ASN A 46 5.51 -12.96 -16.79
CA ASN A 46 5.48 -14.32 -16.24
C ASN A 46 4.75 -15.32 -17.16
N LEU A 47 3.85 -14.86 -18.02
CA LEU A 47 3.16 -15.69 -19.01
C LEU A 47 4.05 -16.04 -20.23
N GLN A 48 5.15 -15.32 -20.44
CA GLN A 48 6.05 -15.60 -21.54
C GLN A 48 6.73 -16.96 -21.40
N ARG A 49 6.94 -17.65 -22.53
CA ARG A 49 7.55 -18.98 -22.58
C ARG A 49 9.06 -18.95 -22.30
N GLY A 50 9.70 -17.81 -22.49
CA GLY A 50 11.14 -17.59 -22.28
C GLY A 50 11.51 -17.40 -20.80
N TRP A 51 12.50 -18.18 -20.34
CA TRP A 51 13.01 -18.10 -18.97
C TRP A 51 13.53 -16.71 -18.58
N LEU A 52 14.07 -15.95 -19.55
CA LEU A 52 14.68 -14.64 -19.33
C LEU A 52 13.71 -13.59 -18.77
N PHE A 53 12.43 -13.61 -19.17
CA PHE A 53 11.41 -12.69 -18.65
C PHE A 53 10.64 -13.28 -17.48
N ARG A 54 10.48 -14.60 -17.46
CA ARG A 54 9.71 -15.31 -16.44
C ARG A 54 10.42 -15.36 -15.09
N VAL A 55 11.73 -15.63 -15.08
CA VAL A 55 12.53 -15.73 -13.86
C VAL A 55 12.55 -14.42 -13.06
N PRO A 56 12.90 -13.25 -13.65
CA PRO A 56 12.91 -12.01 -12.88
C PRO A 56 11.51 -11.60 -12.42
N ALA A 57 10.47 -11.78 -13.25
CA ALA A 57 9.10 -11.48 -12.86
C ALA A 57 8.65 -12.33 -11.67
N LYS A 58 8.95 -13.63 -11.71
CA LYS A 58 8.61 -14.55 -10.61
C LYS A 58 9.40 -14.25 -9.34
N ALA A 59 10.69 -13.97 -9.44
CA ALA A 59 11.52 -13.61 -8.30
C ALA A 59 11.00 -12.35 -7.59
N TYR A 60 10.63 -11.31 -8.36
CA TYR A 60 10.03 -10.10 -7.78
C TYR A 60 8.70 -10.40 -7.08
N ILE A 61 7.79 -11.14 -7.74
CA ILE A 61 6.48 -11.50 -7.16
C ILE A 61 6.65 -12.29 -5.86
N ASP A 62 7.53 -13.29 -5.86
CA ASP A 62 7.76 -14.15 -4.70
C ASP A 62 8.41 -13.35 -3.56
N ALA A 63 9.39 -12.50 -3.86
CA ALA A 63 10.03 -11.64 -2.85
C ALA A 63 9.01 -10.69 -2.20
N VAL A 64 8.24 -9.95 -3.00
CA VAL A 64 7.26 -8.98 -2.50
C VAL A 64 6.17 -9.65 -1.66
N ARG A 65 5.74 -10.86 -2.03
CA ARG A 65 4.72 -11.61 -1.28
C ARG A 65 5.27 -12.32 -0.05
N ALA A 66 6.55 -12.68 -0.04
CA ALA A 66 7.19 -13.36 1.10
C ALA A 66 7.71 -12.38 2.16
N THR A 67 8.01 -11.13 1.80
CA THR A 67 8.50 -10.12 2.75
C THR A 67 7.35 -9.34 3.39
N PRO A 68 7.38 -9.09 4.72
CA PRO A 68 6.42 -8.21 5.37
C PRO A 68 6.46 -6.79 4.80
N LEU A 69 5.30 -6.18 4.53
CA LEU A 69 5.19 -4.79 4.04
C LEU A 69 5.94 -3.82 4.97
N LEU A 70 5.83 -4.02 6.28
CA LEU A 70 6.52 -3.19 7.26
C LEU A 70 8.06 -3.23 7.08
N ALA A 71 8.62 -4.41 6.79
CA ALA A 71 10.06 -4.54 6.53
C ALA A 71 10.47 -3.85 5.22
N GLN A 72 9.63 -3.92 4.19
CA GLN A 72 9.87 -3.18 2.93
C GLN A 72 9.87 -1.67 3.17
N LEU A 73 8.92 -1.17 3.97
CA LEU A 73 8.85 0.25 4.32
C LEU A 73 10.09 0.68 5.10
N TYR A 74 10.54 -0.09 6.09
CA TYR A 74 11.78 0.21 6.83
C TYR A 74 13.05 0.13 5.98
N PHE A 75 13.06 -0.66 4.91
CA PHE A 75 14.22 -0.72 4.01
C PHE A 75 14.25 0.47 3.04
N LEU A 76 13.09 0.97 2.63
CA LEU A 76 12.96 2.08 1.68
C LEU A 76 13.02 3.45 2.34
N TYR A 77 12.73 3.53 3.65
CA TYR A 77 12.77 4.75 4.46
C TYR A 77 14.10 4.87 5.20
#